data_AF-A0A915MWL6-F1
#
_entry.id   AF-A0A915MWL6-F1
#
_cell.length_a   1.000
_cell.length_b   1.000
_cell.length_c   1.000
_cell.angle_alpha   90.00
_cell.angle_beta   90.00
_cell.angle_gamma   90.00
#
_symmetry.space_group_name_H-M   'P 1'
#
loop_
_entity.id
_entity.type
_entity.pdbx_description
1 polymer ?
#
loop_
_entity_poly.entity_id
_entity_poly.type
_entity_poly.pdbx_seq_one_letter_code
_entity_poly.pdbx_strand_id
1 'polypeptide(L)' 'MCSQRDKEVLNMILNPNLPFNFENEKEKEENKEDYSHLKDYKESEIQNLEGVKLAEVEKLEEALEKFNSAIE' A
#
# COMPACT_ATOMS: atom_id res chain seq x y z
N MET A 1 -7.89 2.68 41.05
CA MET A 1 -6.80 2.32 40.11
C MET A 1 -6.91 3.26 38.92
N CYS A 2 -5.87 4.03 38.60
CA CYS A 2 -5.87 4.93 37.44
C CYS A 2 -5.77 4.10 36.15
N SER A 3 -6.58 4.39 35.13
CA SER A 3 -6.62 3.57 33.91
C SER A 3 -5.34 3.75 33.09
N GLN A 4 -5.02 2.80 32.21
CA GLN A 4 -3.83 2.88 31.37
C GLN A 4 -3.81 4.17 30.53
N ARG A 5 -4.98 4.56 30.00
CA ARG A 5 -5.16 5.83 29.28
C ARG A 5 -4.84 7.05 30.15
N ASP A 6 -5.26 7.06 31.40
CA ASP A 6 -5.01 8.19 32.29
C ASP A 6 -3.50 8.39 32.54
N LYS A 7 -2.75 7.28 32.65
CA LYS A 7 -1.28 7.31 32.81
C LYS A 7 -0.58 7.81 31.56
N GLU A 8 -1.04 7.43 30.38
CA GLU A 8 -0.50 7.89 29.09
C GLU A 8 -0.75 9.39 28.89
N VAL A 9 -1.95 9.87 29.19
CA VAL A 9 -2.28 11.31 29.15
C VAL A 9 -1.43 12.10 30.13
N LEU A 10 -1.27 11.61 31.37
CA LEU A 10 -0.39 12.25 32.35
C LEU A 10 1.07 12.29 31.88
N ASN A 11 1.57 11.21 31.29
CA ASN A 11 2.92 11.15 30.75
C ASN A 11 3.11 12.08 29.55
N MET A 12 2.10 12.25 28.69
CA MET A 12 2.11 13.22 27.60
C MET A 12 2.21 14.67 28.12
N ILE A 13 1.47 14.99 29.18
CA ILE A 13 1.48 16.34 29.77
C ILE A 13 2.82 16.61 30.48
N LEU A 14 3.34 15.63 31.21
CA LEU A 14 4.51 15.81 32.07
C LEU A 14 5.84 15.59 31.33
N ASN A 15 5.85 14.79 30.27
CA ASN A 15 7.03 14.47 29.46
C ASN A 15 6.75 14.63 27.96
N PRO A 16 6.59 15.88 27.46
CA PRO A 16 6.14 16.15 26.09
C PRO A 16 7.14 15.74 24.99
N ASN A 17 8.40 15.44 25.35
CA ASN A 17 9.42 14.95 24.42
C ASN A 17 9.54 13.42 24.43
N LEU A 18 8.71 12.70 25.20
CA LEU A 18 8.69 11.25 25.19
C LEU A 18 8.06 10.79 23.86
N PRO A 19 8.72 9.90 23.09
CA PRO A 19 8.16 9.43 21.83
C PRO A 19 6.81 8.74 22.09
N PHE A 20 5.80 9.16 21.33
CA PHE A 20 4.47 8.55 21.37
C PHE A 20 4.56 7.16 20.76
N ASN A 21 4.75 6.14 21.60
CA ASN A 21 4.51 4.77 21.19
C ASN A 21 3.01 4.54 21.16
N PHE A 22 2.35 4.97 20.07
CA PHE A 22 1.09 4.35 19.71
C PHE A 22 1.40 2.90 19.37
N GLU A 23 0.99 1.95 20.21
CA GLU A 23 0.95 0.52 19.86
C GLU A 23 -0.09 0.22 18.76
N ASN A 24 -0.21 1.11 17.77
CA ASN A 24 -0.96 0.96 16.54
C ASN A 24 -0.03 0.87 15.33
N GLU A 25 1.25 0.54 15.52
CA GLU A 25 2.03 -0.12 14.47
C GLU A 25 1.65 -1.60 14.42
N LYS A 26 0.37 -1.88 14.14
CA LYS A 26 0.13 -2.96 13.18
C LYS A 26 0.61 -2.37 11.87
N GLU A 27 1.90 -2.54 11.61
CA GLU A 27 2.42 -2.62 10.25
C GLU A 27 1.35 -3.39 9.48
N LYS A 28 0.60 -2.68 8.63
CA LYS A 28 -0.16 -3.36 7.60
C LYS A 28 0.94 -3.97 6.75
N GLU A 29 1.35 -5.19 7.07
CA GLU A 29 1.92 -6.07 6.08
C GLU A 29 0.92 -5.98 4.93
N GLU A 30 1.30 -5.24 3.88
CA GLU A 30 0.69 -5.39 2.59
C GLU A 30 0.80 -6.89 2.33
N ASN A 31 -0.30 -7.61 2.53
CA ASN A 31 -0.41 -8.98 2.06
C ASN A 31 -0.18 -8.84 0.55
N LYS A 32 1.07 -9.05 0.14
CA LYS A 32 1.42 -9.24 -1.26
C LYS A 32 0.84 -10.59 -1.59
N GLU A 33 -0.44 -10.56 -1.94
CA GLU A 33 -1.13 -11.75 -2.42
C GLU A 33 -0.37 -12.22 -3.65
N ASP A 34 0.28 -13.38 -3.53
CA ASP A 34 1.07 -13.96 -4.61
C ASP A 34 0.12 -14.59 -5.61
N TYR A 35 -0.26 -13.84 -6.64
CA TYR A 35 -1.12 -14.31 -7.72
C TYR A 35 -0.36 -15.00 -8.87
N SER A 36 0.93 -15.29 -8.71
CA SER A 36 1.76 -15.87 -9.78
C SER A 36 1.29 -17.24 -10.29
N HIS A 37 0.45 -17.91 -9.50
CA HIS A 37 -0.16 -19.19 -9.80
C HIS A 37 -1.43 -19.09 -10.64
N LEU A 38 -2.00 -17.89 -10.82
CA LEU A 38 -3.17 -17.69 -11.69
C LEU A 38 -2.78 -17.94 -13.16
N LYS A 39 -3.66 -18.65 -13.85
CA LYS A 39 -3.60 -18.79 -15.29
C LYS A 39 -3.72 -17.38 -15.88
N ASP A 40 -2.79 -17.01 -16.74
CA ASP A 40 -2.72 -15.71 -17.42
C ASP A 40 -2.14 -14.54 -16.59
N TYR A 41 -1.69 -14.77 -15.34
CA TYR A 41 -0.99 -13.74 -14.52
C TYR A 41 0.18 -13.09 -15.25
N LYS A 42 1.03 -13.91 -15.90
CA LYS A 42 2.19 -13.41 -16.65
C LYS A 42 1.80 -12.54 -17.83
N GLU A 43 0.69 -12.87 -18.49
CA GLU A 43 0.22 -12.11 -19.64
C GLU A 43 -0.35 -10.77 -19.19
N SER A 44 -1.16 -10.76 -18.13
CA SER A 44 -1.64 -9.55 -17.46
C SER A 44 -0.50 -8.65 -16.98
N GLU A 45 0.54 -9.22 -16.36
CA GLU A 45 1.72 -8.48 -15.91
C GLU A 45 2.47 -7.82 -17.08
N ILE A 46 2.63 -8.52 -18.20
CA ILE A 46 3.26 -7.97 -19.41
C ILE A 46 2.45 -6.79 -19.95
N GLN A 47 1.13 -6.94 -20.09
CA GLN A 47 0.27 -5.84 -20.59
C GLN A 47 0.30 -4.63 -19.64
N ASN A 48 0.30 -4.87 -18.32
CA ASN A 48 0.42 -3.81 -17.33
C ASN A 48 1.76 -3.05 -17.44
N LEU A 49 2.88 -3.77 -17.57
CA LEU A 49 4.19 -3.16 -17.77
C LEU A 49 4.30 -2.39 -19.09
N GLU A 50 3.65 -2.87 -20.16
CA GLU A 50 3.54 -2.13 -21.43
C GLU A 50 2.72 -0.84 -21.26
N GLY A 51 1.60 -0.90 -20.55
CA GLY A 51 0.78 0.27 -20.21
C GLY A 51 1.56 1.34 -19.43
N VAL A 52 2.35 0.91 -18.43
CA VAL A 52 3.23 1.83 -17.67
C VAL A 52 4.24 2.51 -18.58
N LYS A 53 4.94 1.75 -19.44
CA LYS A 53 5.91 2.32 -20.39
C LYS A 53 5.28 3.33 -21.35
N LEU A 54 4.05 3.07 -21.81
CA LEU A 54 3.33 3.99 -22.70
C LEU A 54 2.88 5.26 -21.96
N ALA A 55 2.45 5.12 -20.71
CA ALA A 55 2.10 6.25 -19.86
C ALA A 55 3.32 7.15 -19.56
N GLU A 56 4.50 6.57 -19.34
CA GLU A 56 5.76 7.31 -19.16
C GLU A 56 6.16 8.12 -20.40
N VAL A 57 5.72 7.71 -21.60
CA VAL A 57 5.97 8.39 -22.88
C VAL A 57 4.77 9.29 -23.28
N GLU A 58 3.86 9.60 -22.34
CA GLU A 58 2.65 10.41 -22.53
C GLU A 58 1.65 9.87 -23.58
N LYS A 59 1.77 8.61 -23.97
CA LYS A 59 0.83 7.91 -24.86
C LYS A 59 -0.34 7.33 -24.05
N LEU A 60 -1.13 8.23 -23.47
CA LEU A 60 -2.16 7.87 -22.48
C LEU A 60 -3.28 6.98 -23.05
N GLU A 61 -3.69 7.18 -24.31
CA GLU A 61 -4.74 6.35 -24.94
C GLU A 61 -4.26 4.91 -25.15
N GLU A 62 -3.05 4.72 -25.71
CA GLU A 62 -2.44 3.40 -25.89
C GLU A 62 -2.17 2.71 -24.54
N ALA A 63 -1.77 3.48 -23.52
CA ALA A 63 -1.58 2.96 -22.17
C ALA A 63 -2.89 2.44 -21.56
N LEU A 64 -4.00 3.16 -21.73
CA LEU A 64 -5.32 2.73 -21.27
C LEU A 64 -5.79 1.45 -21.94
N GLU A 65 -5.57 1.31 -23.25
CA GLU A 65 -5.86 0.05 -23.95
C GLU A 65 -5.08 -1.12 -23.35
N LYS A 66 -3.79 -0.91 -23.05
CA LYS A 66 -2.95 -1.94 -22.42
C LYS A 66 -3.38 -2.30 -21.01
N PHE A 67 -3.79 -1.33 -20.20
CA PHE A 67 -4.36 -1.61 -18.89
C PHE A 67 -5.69 -2.37 -18.99
N ASN A 68 -6.55 -2.04 -19.95
CA ASN A 68 -7.79 -2.78 -20.17
C ASN A 68 -7.51 -4.22 -20.59
N SER A 69 -6.56 -4.45 -21.49
CA SER A 69 -6.12 -5.80 -21.87
C SER A 69 -5.44 -6.57 -20.75
N ALA A 70 -4.93 -5.90 -19.71
CA ALA A 70 -4.40 -6.56 -18.51
C ALA A 70 -5.52 -7.04 -17.57
N ILE A 71 -6.74 -6.53 -17.72
CA ILE A 71 -7.88 -6.78 -16.83
C ILE A 71 -8.89 -7.77 -17.45
N GLU A 72 -9.04 -7.78 -18.78
CA GLU A 72 -9.89 -8.75 -19.52
C GLU A 72 -9.38 -10.20 -19.44
#